data_AF-A0A0B6YA20-F1
#
_entry.id   AF-A0A0B6YA20-F1
#
_cell.length_a   1.000
_cell.length_b   1.000
_cell.length_c   1.000
_cell.angle_alpha   90.00
_cell.angle_beta   90.00
_cell.angle_gamma   90.00
#
_symmetry.space_group_name_H-M   'P 1'
#
loop_
_entity.id
_entity.type
_entity.pdbx_description
1 polymer ?
#
loop_
_entity_poly.entity_id
_entity_poly.type
_entity_poly.pdbx_seq_one_letter_code
_entity_poly.pdbx_strand_id
1 'polypeptide(L)'
;LTSTLYEPIMRLLMEDEWFFDIDPDKALVRFPPAEKLRRFGEPGTEEYNIKQNQYRLYIVDKLVLLAVKFINSIKANMHCFPASLGWIISQVYQVLKEQGQVDMQEVRVCCADLVFALFICPAICDPEPHGITSDVPISHIARHNLMQMAQIIQVLAISQFDEIDTKVRDLYSRFEKGCMTSVLDIFLEGPWEDVTEQLSSDRQRLL
;
A
#
# COMPACT_ATOMS: atom_id res chain seq x y z
N LEU A 1 3.99 -4.71 12.94
CA LEU A 1 2.85 -4.75 12.00
C LEU A 1 1.53 -4.32 12.65
N THR A 2 1.07 -4.94 13.73
CA THR A 2 -0.20 -4.57 14.39
C THR A 2 -0.28 -3.09 14.76
N SER A 3 0.71 -2.52 15.44
CA SER A 3 0.77 -1.08 15.78
C SER A 3 0.69 -0.17 14.55
N THR A 4 1.12 -0.66 13.40
CA THR A 4 1.19 0.07 12.14
C THR A 4 -0.11 -0.01 11.34
N LEU A 5 -0.76 -1.16 11.33
CA LEU A 5 -1.84 -1.45 10.38
C LEU A 5 -3.22 -1.54 11.05
N TYR A 6 -3.30 -1.76 12.36
CA TYR A 6 -4.57 -1.99 13.06
C TYR A 6 -5.56 -0.84 12.88
N GLU A 7 -5.18 0.39 13.22
CA GLU A 7 -6.08 1.56 13.13
C GLU A 7 -6.58 1.82 11.69
N PRO A 8 -5.72 1.95 10.66
CA PRO A 8 -6.20 2.20 9.31
C PRO A 8 -7.03 1.05 8.73
N ILE A 9 -6.71 -0.22 9.08
CA ILE A 9 -7.54 -1.36 8.69
C ILE A 9 -8.91 -1.27 9.34
N MET A 10 -8.99 -1.11 10.66
CA MET A 10 -10.27 -1.02 11.37
C MET A 10 -11.14 0.14 10.84
N ARG A 11 -10.54 1.27 10.48
CA ARG A 11 -11.25 2.39 9.85
C ARG A 11 -11.85 2.02 8.50
N LEU A 12 -11.12 1.27 7.68
CA LEU A 12 -11.61 0.80 6.39
C LEU A 12 -12.71 -0.25 6.55
N LEU A 13 -12.60 -1.14 7.54
CA LEU A 13 -13.62 -2.16 7.82
C LEU A 13 -14.99 -1.54 8.19
N MET A 14 -15.02 -0.30 8.68
CA MET A 14 -16.26 0.44 8.95
C MET A 14 -16.93 1.01 7.68
N GLU A 15 -16.25 0.98 6.53
CA GLU A 15 -16.72 1.52 5.25
C GLU A 15 -16.92 0.37 4.24
N ASP A 16 -17.81 -0.57 4.57
CA ASP A 16 -18.04 -1.80 3.80
C ASP A 16 -19.26 -1.76 2.87
N GLU A 17 -19.83 -0.57 2.64
CA GLU A 17 -20.98 -0.39 1.74
C GLU A 17 -20.59 -0.41 0.24
N TRP A 18 -19.39 0.06 -0.10
CA TRP A 18 -18.98 0.34 -1.49
C TRP A 18 -17.66 -0.33 -1.84
N PHE A 19 -17.58 -0.84 -3.07
CA PHE A 19 -16.30 -1.23 -3.67
C PHE A 19 -15.55 0.02 -4.13
N PHE A 20 -14.31 0.18 -3.68
CA PHE A 20 -13.43 1.29 -4.06
C PHE A 20 -12.49 0.90 -5.20
N ASP A 21 -13.04 0.53 -6.36
CA ASP A 21 -12.23 0.13 -7.51
C ASP A 21 -11.34 1.32 -8.00
N ILE A 22 -10.01 1.10 -8.05
CA ILE A 22 -9.04 2.09 -8.58
C ILE A 22 -9.24 2.29 -10.08
N ASP A 23 -9.58 1.23 -10.79
CA ASP A 23 -9.85 1.25 -12.22
C ASP A 23 -11.29 1.75 -12.47
N PRO A 24 -11.47 2.91 -13.14
CA PRO A 24 -12.80 3.45 -13.40
C PRO A 24 -13.67 2.53 -14.26
N ASP A 25 -13.06 1.72 -15.14
CA ASP A 25 -13.79 0.79 -16.01
C ASP A 25 -14.40 -0.35 -15.18
N LYS A 26 -13.66 -0.86 -14.18
CA LYS A 26 -14.15 -1.89 -13.24
C LYS A 26 -15.23 -1.36 -12.31
N ALA A 27 -15.08 -0.12 -11.84
CA ALA A 27 -16.02 0.52 -10.92
C ALA A 27 -17.45 0.53 -11.48
N LEU A 28 -17.60 0.79 -12.79
CA LEU A 28 -18.90 0.78 -13.44
C LEU A 28 -19.46 -0.63 -13.64
N VAL A 29 -18.63 -1.64 -13.91
CA VAL A 29 -19.09 -3.02 -14.16
C VAL A 29 -19.84 -3.61 -12.95
N ARG A 30 -19.57 -3.13 -11.73
CA ARG A 30 -20.23 -3.56 -10.49
C ARG A 30 -21.75 -3.33 -10.46
N PHE A 31 -22.27 -2.38 -11.23
CA PHE A 31 -23.68 -2.03 -11.20
C PHE A 31 -24.49 -2.83 -12.23
N PRO A 32 -25.62 -3.44 -11.82
CA PRO A 32 -26.60 -3.99 -12.75
C PRO A 32 -27.11 -2.93 -13.74
N PRO A 33 -27.51 -3.30 -14.97
CA PRO A 33 -27.96 -2.33 -15.99
C PRO A 33 -29.07 -1.39 -15.52
N ALA A 34 -30.06 -1.89 -14.79
CA ALA A 34 -31.14 -1.07 -14.24
C ALA A 34 -30.64 -0.04 -13.21
N GLU A 35 -29.66 -0.43 -12.38
CA GLU A 35 -29.07 0.45 -11.38
C GLU A 35 -28.16 1.49 -12.03
N LYS A 36 -27.43 1.13 -13.10
CA LYS A 36 -26.67 2.09 -13.91
C LYS A 36 -27.57 3.16 -14.48
N LEU A 37 -28.68 2.76 -15.11
CA LEU A 37 -29.64 3.69 -15.67
C LEU A 37 -30.22 4.62 -14.59
N ARG A 38 -30.55 4.07 -13.42
CA ARG A 38 -31.06 4.86 -12.28
C ARG A 38 -30.05 5.86 -11.75
N ARG A 39 -28.79 5.46 -11.61
CA ARG A 39 -27.73 6.30 -11.00
C ARG A 39 -27.16 7.31 -11.97
N PHE A 40 -26.89 6.90 -13.19
CA PHE A 40 -26.12 7.66 -14.17
C PHE A 40 -27.01 8.22 -15.28
N GLY A 41 -28.20 7.66 -15.54
CA GLY A 41 -29.05 8.06 -16.67
C GLY A 41 -28.73 7.26 -17.93
N GLU A 42 -29.20 7.74 -19.07
CA GLU A 42 -29.02 7.05 -20.36
C GLU A 42 -27.57 7.16 -20.87
N PRO A 43 -26.92 6.04 -21.23
CA PRO A 43 -25.56 6.07 -21.78
C PRO A 43 -25.46 6.96 -23.03
N GLY A 44 -24.38 7.75 -23.11
CA GLY A 44 -24.12 8.67 -24.22
C GLY A 44 -24.74 10.06 -24.07
N THR A 45 -25.49 10.30 -22.99
CA THR A 45 -25.98 11.65 -22.64
C THR A 45 -24.95 12.44 -21.84
N GLU A 46 -25.06 13.77 -21.88
CA GLU A 46 -24.20 14.65 -21.08
C GLU A 46 -24.42 14.45 -19.57
N GLU A 47 -25.67 14.23 -19.16
CA GLU A 47 -26.02 13.91 -17.77
C GLU A 47 -25.30 12.66 -17.27
N TYR A 48 -25.22 11.62 -18.11
CA TYR A 48 -24.48 10.40 -17.82
C TYR A 48 -22.99 10.65 -17.60
N ASN A 49 -22.37 11.43 -18.48
CA ASN A 49 -20.95 11.78 -18.36
C ASN A 49 -20.67 12.57 -17.05
N ILE A 50 -21.54 13.53 -16.71
CA ILE A 50 -21.41 14.32 -15.48
C ILE A 50 -21.52 13.43 -14.24
N LYS A 51 -22.54 12.56 -14.18
CA LYS A 51 -22.77 11.67 -13.03
C LYS A 51 -21.69 10.61 -12.89
N GLN A 52 -21.19 10.07 -14.02
CA GLN A 52 -20.05 9.16 -14.01
C GLN A 52 -18.79 9.84 -13.47
N ASN A 53 -18.52 11.08 -13.89
CA ASN A 53 -17.38 11.84 -13.40
C ASN A 53 -17.51 12.17 -11.89
N GLN A 54 -18.70 12.57 -11.44
CA GLN A 54 -18.97 12.80 -10.01
C GLN A 54 -18.74 11.53 -9.17
N TYR A 55 -19.17 10.37 -9.66
CA TYR A 55 -18.91 9.10 -9.01
C TYR A 55 -17.41 8.78 -8.97
N ARG A 56 -16.67 9.00 -10.07
CA ARG A 56 -15.21 8.84 -10.10
C ARG A 56 -14.53 9.71 -9.06
N LEU A 57 -14.87 11.00 -8.99
CA LEU A 57 -14.31 11.93 -8.01
C LEU A 57 -14.58 11.46 -6.57
N TYR A 58 -15.80 11.01 -6.28
CA TYR A 58 -16.15 10.46 -4.98
C TYR A 58 -15.29 9.24 -4.60
N ILE A 59 -15.12 8.29 -5.53
CA ILE A 59 -14.29 7.10 -5.30
C ILE A 59 -12.83 7.49 -5.09
N VAL A 60 -12.29 8.39 -5.91
CA VAL A 60 -10.91 8.88 -5.77
C VAL A 60 -10.71 9.56 -4.41
N ASP A 61 -11.63 10.43 -3.99
CA ASP A 61 -11.52 11.10 -2.69
C ASP A 61 -11.54 10.10 -1.53
N LYS A 62 -12.38 9.07 -1.60
CA LYS A 62 -12.41 7.98 -0.60
C LYS A 62 -11.11 7.17 -0.59
N LEU A 63 -10.61 6.80 -1.76
CA LEU A 63 -9.34 6.07 -1.90
C LEU A 63 -8.17 6.87 -1.33
N VAL A 64 -8.07 8.16 -1.65
CA VAL A 64 -7.02 9.06 -1.12
C VAL A 64 -7.15 9.18 0.40
N LEU A 65 -8.35 9.44 0.92
CA LEU A 65 -8.59 9.60 2.35
C LEU A 65 -8.15 8.35 3.15
N LEU A 66 -8.51 7.16 2.67
CA LEU A 66 -8.15 5.91 3.31
C LEU A 66 -6.65 5.62 3.17
N ALA A 67 -6.09 5.74 1.97
CA ALA A 67 -4.67 5.48 1.74
C ALA A 67 -3.76 6.40 2.56
N VAL A 68 -4.11 7.69 2.71
CA VAL A 68 -3.37 8.62 3.57
C VAL A 68 -3.32 8.15 5.02
N LYS A 69 -4.37 7.51 5.55
CA LYS A 69 -4.34 6.92 6.91
C LYS A 69 -3.32 5.79 7.01
N PHE A 70 -3.28 4.90 6.03
CA PHE A 70 -2.27 3.84 5.97
C PHE A 70 -0.85 4.42 5.90
N ILE A 71 -0.61 5.36 4.98
CA ILE A 71 0.69 6.00 4.79
C ILE A 71 1.17 6.68 6.09
N ASN A 72 0.31 7.48 6.71
CA ASN A 72 0.65 8.19 7.94
C ASN A 72 0.92 7.22 9.09
N SER A 73 0.12 6.16 9.22
CA SER A 73 0.32 5.14 10.25
C SER A 73 1.62 4.36 10.04
N ILE A 74 1.97 4.02 8.79
CA ILE A 74 3.27 3.40 8.45
C ILE A 74 4.42 4.30 8.88
N LYS A 75 4.40 5.57 8.46
CA LYS A 75 5.43 6.55 8.81
C LYS A 75 5.58 6.75 10.32
N ALA A 76 4.46 6.91 11.03
CA ALA A 76 4.46 7.16 12.47
C ALA A 76 5.01 5.97 13.29
N ASN A 77 4.83 4.75 12.78
CA ASN A 77 5.18 3.51 13.48
C ASN A 77 6.42 2.81 12.89
N MET A 78 7.30 3.53 12.18
CA MET A 78 8.53 2.96 11.62
C MET A 78 9.44 2.31 12.67
N HIS A 79 9.49 2.88 13.87
CA HIS A 79 10.25 2.35 15.00
C HIS A 79 9.71 1.02 15.55
N CYS A 80 8.49 0.61 15.17
CA CYS A 80 7.90 -0.67 15.58
C CYS A 80 8.28 -1.84 14.65
N PHE A 81 8.99 -1.59 13.55
CA PHE A 81 9.47 -2.66 12.69
C PHE A 81 10.68 -3.35 13.33
N PRO A 82 10.80 -4.69 13.23
CA PRO A 82 11.95 -5.41 13.79
C PRO A 82 13.27 -4.87 13.21
N ALA A 83 14.23 -4.52 14.08
CA ALA A 83 15.53 -4.03 13.63
C ALA A 83 16.24 -5.01 12.69
N SER A 84 16.06 -6.31 12.93
CA SER A 84 16.61 -7.37 12.09
C SER A 84 16.05 -7.37 10.66
N LEU A 85 14.77 -7.04 10.49
CA LEU A 85 14.18 -6.93 9.16
C LEU A 85 14.83 -5.75 8.40
N GLY A 86 14.91 -4.59 9.05
CA GLY A 86 15.53 -3.42 8.46
C GLY A 86 17.00 -3.62 8.12
N TRP A 87 17.76 -4.26 9.01
CA TRP A 87 19.16 -4.62 8.75
C TRP A 87 19.29 -5.56 7.54
N ILE A 88 18.48 -6.63 7.44
CA ILE A 88 18.53 -7.56 6.30
C ILE A 88 18.26 -6.81 4.98
N ILE A 89 17.24 -5.96 4.93
CA ILE A 89 16.90 -5.20 3.72
C ILE A 89 18.05 -4.25 3.35
N SER A 90 18.63 -3.56 4.34
CA SER A 90 19.79 -2.69 4.12
C SER A 90 20.99 -3.47 3.57
N GLN A 91 21.29 -4.66 4.11
CA GLN A 91 22.37 -5.51 3.59
C GLN A 91 22.13 -5.96 2.15
N VAL A 92 20.91 -6.40 1.82
CA VAL A 92 20.55 -6.76 0.44
C VAL A 92 20.78 -5.58 -0.50
N TYR A 93 20.36 -4.38 -0.10
CA TYR A 93 20.58 -3.16 -0.88
C TYR A 93 22.06 -2.85 -1.08
N GLN A 94 22.88 -2.87 -0.03
CA GLN A 94 24.32 -2.57 -0.15
C GLN A 94 25.03 -3.60 -1.03
N VAL A 95 24.75 -4.89 -0.86
CA VAL A 95 25.38 -5.94 -1.67
C VAL A 95 25.05 -5.77 -3.15
N LEU A 96 23.77 -5.55 -3.49
CA LEU A 96 23.36 -5.35 -4.89
C LEU A 96 23.96 -4.06 -5.48
N LYS A 97 24.01 -2.99 -4.68
CA LYS A 97 24.61 -1.70 -5.06
C LYS A 97 26.12 -1.80 -5.30
N GLU A 98 26.86 -2.47 -4.42
CA GLU A 98 28.32 -2.61 -4.50
C GLU A 98 28.77 -3.52 -5.64
N GLN A 99 28.03 -4.59 -5.93
CA GLN A 99 28.34 -5.47 -7.05
C GLN A 99 28.22 -4.75 -8.40
N GLY A 100 27.34 -3.75 -8.52
CA GLY A 100 27.18 -2.92 -9.72
C GLY A 100 26.74 -3.68 -10.97
N GLN A 101 26.20 -4.90 -10.81
CA GLN A 101 25.74 -5.75 -11.92
C GLN A 101 24.27 -5.51 -12.32
N VAL A 102 23.52 -4.80 -11.47
CA VAL A 102 22.09 -4.52 -11.60
C VAL A 102 21.90 -3.02 -11.60
N ASP A 103 20.98 -2.50 -12.43
CA ASP A 103 20.70 -1.07 -12.47
C ASP A 103 20.15 -0.57 -11.13
N MET A 104 20.51 0.64 -10.72
CA MET A 104 20.11 1.19 -9.41
C MET A 104 18.59 1.27 -9.26
N GLN A 105 17.87 1.53 -10.35
CA GLN A 105 16.42 1.51 -10.37
C GLN A 105 15.89 0.11 -10.05
N GLU A 106 16.42 -0.91 -10.72
CA GLU A 106 16.04 -2.32 -10.51
C GLU A 106 16.38 -2.78 -9.07
N VAL A 107 17.53 -2.37 -8.52
CA VAL A 107 17.89 -2.64 -7.12
C VAL A 107 16.85 -2.06 -6.16
N ARG A 108 16.41 -0.82 -6.39
CA ARG A 108 15.42 -0.16 -5.53
C ARG A 108 14.02 -0.75 -5.67
N VAL A 109 13.61 -1.14 -6.88
CA VAL A 109 12.35 -1.87 -7.11
C VAL A 109 12.38 -3.22 -6.40
N CYS A 110 13.48 -3.97 -6.50
CA CYS A 110 13.65 -5.23 -5.78
C CYS A 110 13.50 -5.05 -4.25
N CYS A 111 14.12 -4.02 -3.68
CA CYS A 111 13.96 -3.73 -2.25
C CYS A 111 12.54 -3.28 -1.89
N ALA A 112 11.87 -2.53 -2.78
CA ALA A 112 10.47 -2.17 -2.60
C ALA A 112 9.58 -3.41 -2.58
N ASP A 113 9.85 -4.42 -3.41
CA ASP A 113 9.10 -5.68 -3.40
C ASP A 113 9.31 -6.46 -2.08
N LEU A 114 10.54 -6.51 -1.56
CA LEU A 114 10.82 -7.13 -0.26
C LEU A 114 10.04 -6.48 0.88
N VAL A 115 9.98 -5.13 0.91
CA VAL A 115 9.32 -4.37 1.97
C VAL A 115 7.79 -4.37 1.81
N PHE A 116 7.32 -4.03 0.63
CA PHE A 116 5.91 -3.77 0.38
C PHE A 116 5.22 -5.01 -0.15
N ALA A 117 5.62 -5.53 -1.31
CA ALA A 117 4.92 -6.63 -1.97
C ALA A 117 4.94 -7.94 -1.17
N LEU A 118 6.02 -8.20 -0.43
CA LEU A 118 6.22 -9.46 0.29
C LEU A 118 5.98 -9.37 1.80
N PHE A 119 5.85 -8.17 2.37
CA PHE A 119 5.69 -8.01 3.82
C PHE A 119 4.52 -7.10 4.22
N ILE A 120 4.53 -5.81 3.86
CA ILE A 120 3.49 -4.88 4.30
C ILE A 120 2.15 -5.12 3.58
N CYS A 121 2.15 -5.22 2.25
CA CYS A 121 0.93 -5.36 1.44
C CYS A 121 0.17 -6.67 1.70
N PRO A 122 0.83 -7.84 1.84
CA PRO A 122 0.14 -9.07 2.24
C PRO A 122 -0.60 -8.93 3.57
N ALA A 123 0.00 -8.24 4.55
CA ALA A 123 -0.61 -7.99 5.85
C ALA A 123 -1.78 -7.00 5.80
N ILE A 124 -1.83 -6.12 4.78
CA ILE A 124 -2.99 -5.27 4.51
C ILE A 124 -4.11 -6.08 3.85
N CYS A 125 -3.79 -6.89 2.83
CA CYS A 125 -4.76 -7.67 2.08
C CYS A 125 -5.45 -8.75 2.92
N ASP A 126 -4.70 -9.41 3.81
CA ASP A 126 -5.19 -10.48 4.68
C ASP A 126 -4.63 -10.28 6.10
N PRO A 127 -5.26 -9.42 6.91
CA PRO A 127 -4.75 -9.07 8.23
C PRO A 127 -4.89 -10.18 9.30
N GLU A 128 -5.79 -11.14 9.11
CA GLU A 128 -6.06 -12.19 10.11
C GLU A 128 -4.86 -13.14 10.32
N PRO A 129 -4.22 -13.71 9.27
CA PRO A 129 -3.02 -14.53 9.44
C PRO A 129 -1.85 -13.80 10.09
N HIS A 130 -1.85 -12.47 10.04
CA HIS A 130 -0.83 -11.61 10.61
C HIS A 130 -1.16 -11.16 12.04
N GLY A 131 -2.27 -11.63 12.62
CA GLY A 131 -2.70 -11.29 13.98
C GLY A 131 -3.08 -9.83 14.15
N ILE A 132 -3.48 -9.14 13.07
CA ILE A 132 -3.89 -7.73 13.12
C ILE A 132 -5.37 -7.64 13.49
N THR A 133 -6.23 -8.49 12.91
CA THR A 133 -7.68 -8.50 13.15
C THR A 133 -8.15 -9.91 13.53
N SER A 134 -7.81 -10.37 14.74
CA SER A 134 -8.06 -11.75 15.16
C SER A 134 -9.55 -12.09 15.35
N ASP A 135 -10.38 -11.11 15.72
CA ASP A 135 -11.76 -11.33 16.16
C ASP A 135 -12.81 -10.59 15.30
N VAL A 136 -12.39 -9.96 14.20
CA VAL A 136 -13.27 -9.12 13.36
C VAL A 136 -13.52 -9.82 12.02
N PRO A 137 -14.76 -10.22 11.70
CA PRO A 137 -15.06 -10.81 10.40
C PRO A 137 -14.91 -9.75 9.30
N ILE A 138 -14.15 -10.08 8.25
CA ILE A 138 -13.92 -9.18 7.12
C ILE A 138 -14.84 -9.55 5.96
N SER A 139 -15.72 -8.63 5.60
CA SER A 139 -16.65 -8.79 4.48
C SER A 139 -15.90 -8.85 3.13
N HIS A 140 -16.54 -9.43 2.11
CA HIS A 140 -15.97 -9.47 0.77
C HIS A 140 -15.67 -8.06 0.20
N ILE A 141 -16.51 -7.07 0.52
CA ILE A 141 -16.30 -5.68 0.11
C ILE A 141 -15.07 -5.11 0.80
N ALA A 142 -14.96 -5.30 2.12
CA ALA A 142 -13.80 -4.83 2.88
C ALA A 142 -12.49 -5.50 2.41
N ARG A 143 -12.49 -6.81 2.12
CA ARG A 143 -11.33 -7.50 1.53
C ARG A 143 -10.89 -6.89 0.22
N HIS A 144 -11.84 -6.62 -0.67
CA HIS A 144 -11.53 -5.93 -1.92
C HIS A 144 -10.91 -4.55 -1.64
N ASN A 145 -11.53 -3.76 -0.77
CA ASN A 145 -11.04 -2.41 -0.45
C ASN A 145 -9.63 -2.43 0.18
N LEU A 146 -9.32 -3.43 1.01
CA LEU A 146 -7.96 -3.64 1.53
C LEU A 146 -6.95 -3.92 0.42
N MET A 147 -7.29 -4.74 -0.57
CA MET A 147 -6.44 -4.95 -1.75
C MET A 147 -6.18 -3.65 -2.52
N GLN A 148 -7.18 -2.76 -2.61
CA GLN A 148 -7.02 -1.46 -3.24
C GLN A 148 -6.03 -0.57 -2.45
N MET A 149 -6.07 -0.60 -1.11
CA MET A 149 -5.09 0.11 -0.28
C MET A 149 -3.67 -0.42 -0.49
N ALA A 150 -3.50 -1.74 -0.48
CA ALA A 150 -2.22 -2.39 -0.74
C ALA A 150 -1.66 -2.02 -2.12
N GLN A 151 -2.51 -2.02 -3.15
CA GLN A 151 -2.12 -1.61 -4.51
C GLN A 151 -1.65 -0.15 -4.55
N ILE A 152 -2.38 0.78 -3.92
CA ILE A 152 -1.98 2.19 -3.87
C ILE A 152 -0.61 2.35 -3.20
N ILE A 153 -0.41 1.68 -2.06
CA ILE A 153 0.85 1.74 -1.30
C ILE A 153 2.02 1.21 -2.14
N GLN A 154 1.84 0.06 -2.79
CA GLN A 154 2.86 -0.53 -3.68
C GLN A 154 3.21 0.41 -4.82
N VAL A 155 2.20 0.93 -5.54
CA VAL A 155 2.45 1.85 -6.67
C VAL A 155 3.16 3.11 -6.19
N LEU A 156 2.74 3.69 -5.07
CA LEU A 156 3.41 4.88 -4.52
C LEU A 156 4.87 4.61 -4.13
N ALA A 157 5.21 3.39 -3.68
CA ALA A 157 6.58 3.01 -3.32
C ALA A 157 7.53 2.94 -4.53
N ILE A 158 7.01 2.65 -5.73
CA ILE A 158 7.80 2.51 -6.96
C ILE A 158 7.51 3.60 -8.00
N SER A 159 6.55 4.49 -7.76
CA SER A 159 6.07 5.50 -8.72
C SER A 159 7.11 6.50 -9.25
N GLN A 160 8.27 6.61 -8.59
CA GLN A 160 9.38 7.44 -9.09
C GLN A 160 10.27 6.73 -10.12
N PHE A 161 10.04 5.43 -10.33
CA PHE A 161 10.78 4.56 -11.22
C PHE A 161 9.92 4.13 -12.42
N ASP A 162 8.61 3.98 -12.22
CA ASP A 162 7.67 3.53 -13.26
C ASP A 162 6.66 4.60 -13.67
N GLU A 163 6.31 4.61 -14.96
CA GLU A 163 5.23 5.45 -15.47
C GLU A 163 3.87 5.00 -14.95
N ILE A 164 3.12 5.94 -14.38
CA ILE A 164 1.74 5.70 -13.93
C ILE A 164 0.79 5.77 -15.13
N ASP A 165 -0.04 4.74 -15.29
CA ASP A 165 -1.10 4.70 -16.30
C ASP A 165 -1.96 5.96 -16.23
N THR A 166 -2.13 6.60 -17.39
CA THR A 166 -2.99 7.78 -17.60
C THR A 166 -4.39 7.63 -17.02
N LYS A 167 -4.98 6.42 -17.03
CA LYS A 167 -6.33 6.15 -16.52
C LYS A 167 -6.50 6.38 -15.03
N VAL A 168 -5.41 6.26 -14.27
CA VAL A 168 -5.41 6.34 -12.80
C VAL A 168 -4.56 7.52 -12.31
N ARG A 169 -4.11 8.37 -13.23
CA ARG A 169 -3.31 9.56 -12.91
C ARG A 169 -4.09 10.54 -12.03
N ASP A 170 -5.40 10.64 -12.20
CA ASP A 170 -6.30 11.46 -11.38
C ASP A 170 -6.28 11.06 -9.90
N LEU A 171 -6.07 9.77 -9.60
CA LEU A 171 -5.86 9.26 -8.25
C LEU A 171 -4.44 9.54 -7.75
N TYR A 172 -3.42 9.06 -8.45
CA TYR A 172 -2.05 9.09 -7.93
C TYR A 172 -1.44 10.49 -7.86
N SER A 173 -1.90 11.43 -8.68
CA SER A 173 -1.49 12.84 -8.61
C SER A 173 -1.93 13.57 -7.33
N ARG A 174 -2.82 12.96 -6.53
CA ARG A 174 -3.32 13.52 -5.26
C ARG A 174 -2.39 13.26 -4.07
N PHE A 175 -1.35 12.44 -4.25
CA PHE A 175 -0.40 12.11 -3.20
C PHE A 175 0.88 12.95 -3.32
N GLU A 176 1.52 13.21 -2.18
CA GLU A 176 2.84 13.83 -2.15
C GLU A 176 3.86 12.93 -2.85
N LYS A 177 4.70 13.52 -3.69
CA LYS A 177 5.77 12.79 -4.40
C LYS A 177 6.74 12.15 -3.40
N GLY A 178 7.07 10.88 -3.61
CA GLY A 178 7.99 10.15 -2.74
C GLY A 178 7.43 9.83 -1.35
N CYS A 179 6.11 9.96 -1.13
CA CYS A 179 5.51 9.70 0.18
C CYS A 179 5.78 8.28 0.69
N MET A 180 5.85 7.27 -0.19
CA MET A 180 6.23 5.90 0.19
C MET A 180 7.68 5.56 -0.13
N THR A 181 8.33 6.22 -1.11
CA THR A 181 9.78 6.09 -1.29
C THR A 181 10.54 6.46 -0.02
N SER A 182 10.16 7.53 0.66
CA SER A 182 10.79 7.94 1.92
C SER A 182 10.71 6.86 3.01
N VAL A 183 9.66 6.02 3.00
CA VAL A 183 9.56 4.86 3.89
C VAL A 183 10.57 3.79 3.48
N LEU A 184 10.71 3.53 2.18
CA LEU A 184 11.73 2.63 1.65
C LEU A 184 13.13 3.09 2.04
N ASP A 185 13.44 4.38 1.89
CA ASP A 185 14.75 4.95 2.24
C ASP A 185 15.14 4.66 3.70
N ILE A 186 14.18 4.69 4.62
CA ILE A 186 14.43 4.30 6.02
C ILE A 186 14.84 2.82 6.12
N PHE A 187 14.23 1.91 5.35
CA PHE A 187 14.67 0.50 5.31
C PHE A 187 16.06 0.33 4.68
N LEU A 188 16.39 1.10 3.64
CA LEU A 188 17.66 0.96 2.92
C LEU A 188 18.85 1.57 3.70
N GLU A 189 18.65 2.74 4.28
CA GLU A 189 19.71 3.62 4.80
C GLU A 189 19.51 4.00 6.28
N GLY A 190 18.48 3.44 6.92
CA GLY A 190 18.21 3.67 8.34
C GLY A 190 19.29 3.09 9.27
N PRO A 191 19.38 3.61 10.50
CA PRO A 191 20.35 3.15 11.51
C PRO A 191 19.87 1.84 12.15
N TRP A 192 19.79 0.77 11.36
CA TRP A 192 19.41 -0.55 11.85
C TRP A 192 20.58 -1.18 12.61
N GLU A 193 20.34 -1.63 13.84
CA GLU A 193 21.37 -2.30 14.64
C GLU A 193 21.84 -3.59 13.96
N ASP A 194 23.15 -3.83 13.97
CA ASP A 194 23.73 -5.06 13.45
C ASP A 194 23.39 -6.23 14.37
N VAL A 195 22.49 -7.08 13.89
CA VAL A 195 22.02 -8.26 14.63
C VAL A 195 23.13 -9.30 14.79
N THR A 196 24.16 -9.29 13.93
CA THR A 196 25.29 -10.24 14.00
C THR A 196 26.26 -9.91 15.15
N GLU A 197 26.42 -8.63 15.51
CA GLU A 197 27.17 -8.21 16.69
C GLU A 197 26.47 -8.63 17.98
N GLN A 198 25.13 -8.52 18.03
CA GLN A 198 24.34 -9.00 19.17
C GLN A 198 24.46 -10.53 19.32
N LEU A 199 24.26 -11.29 18.24
CA LEU A 199 24.37 -12.76 18.25
C LEU A 199 25.77 -13.25 18.62
N SER A 200 26.83 -12.55 18.20
CA SER A 200 28.21 -12.91 18.58
C SER A 200 28.51 -12.57 20.05
N SER A 201 27.99 -11.47 20.58
CA SER A 201 28.13 -11.08 21.98
C SER A 201 27.35 -12.01 22.94
N ASP A 202 26.15 -12.46 22.58
CA ASP A 202 25.37 -13.41 23.37
C ASP A 202 26.01 -14.80 23.38
N ARG A 203 26.62 -15.21 22.27
CA ARG A 203 27.38 -16.47 22.19
C ARG A 203 28.62 -16.45 23.07
N GLN A 204 29.27 -15.29 23.22
CA GLN A 204 30.41 -15.11 24.13
C GLN A 204 30.01 -15.04 25.61
N ARG A 205 28.76 -14.69 25.94
CA ARG A 205 28.26 -14.69 27.33
C ARG A 205 27.80 -16.08 27.82
N LEU A 206 27.57 -17.01 26.91
CA LEU A 206 27.13 -18.39 27.19
C LEU A 206 28.28 -19.40 27.24
N LEU A 207 29.53 -18.95 27.04
CA LEU A 207 30.77 -19.72 27.15
C LEU A 207 31.58 -19.25 28.36
#